data_AF-A0A965CF58-F1
#
_entry.id   AF-A0A965CF58-F1
#
_cell.length_a   1.000
_cell.length_b   1.000
_cell.length_c   1.000
_cell.angle_alpha   90.00
_cell.angle_beta   90.00
_cell.angle_gamma   90.00
#
_symmetry.space_group_name_H-M   'P 1'
#
loop_
_entity.id
_entity.type
_entity.pdbx_description
1 polymer ?
#
loop_
_entity_poly.entity_id
_entity_poly.type
_entity_poly.pdbx_seq_one_letter_code
_entity_poly.pdbx_strand_id
1 'polypeptide(L)'
;MSKIKKNKSYFTKITDLAISSYNKSTDLALREKIYRRFIYPAFMKLTENIINKVKPDYIDSSFQDLQTDLVTYLTARLDKFNPEAGKAYSYYTRTSFNYLIAENQKGYAKIKSDMLEINIDEQRNVVTELHNDEMQETLREFMDAYVEYCYENINYIFTNPTDIHVADSVLHVFQFRDQIDDYNKKSLYLLIRERTGLETTNITRVVKTLKTIYDKKFYEYEQTDFIKLPF
;
A
#
# COMPACT_ATOMS: atom_id res chain seq x y z
N MET A 1 17.54 33.00 -16.83
CA MET A 1 16.19 32.49 -16.55
C MET A 1 16.08 31.05 -17.04
N SER A 2 16.15 30.08 -16.14
CA SER A 2 15.91 28.67 -16.48
C SER A 2 14.43 28.48 -16.82
N LYS A 3 14.13 27.96 -18.01
CA LYS A 3 12.76 27.55 -18.37
C LYS A 3 12.32 26.47 -17.38
N ILE A 4 11.41 26.80 -16.46
CA ILE A 4 10.72 25.82 -15.63
C ILE A 4 10.05 24.82 -16.58
N LYS A 5 10.55 23.59 -16.61
CA LYS A 5 9.96 22.49 -17.37
C LYS A 5 8.55 22.30 -16.81
N LYS A 6 7.50 22.66 -17.56
CA LYS A 6 6.13 22.32 -17.18
C LYS A 6 6.06 20.80 -17.08
N ASN A 7 5.92 20.26 -15.87
CA ASN A 7 5.63 18.85 -15.65
C ASN A 7 4.30 18.53 -16.35
N LYS A 8 4.36 18.02 -17.58
CA LYS A 8 3.21 17.45 -18.27
C LYS A 8 2.91 16.11 -17.60
N SER A 9 2.26 16.16 -16.44
CA SER A 9 1.73 14.95 -15.81
C SER A 9 0.74 14.32 -16.78
N TYR A 10 0.96 13.06 -17.14
CA TYR A 10 0.09 12.29 -18.02
C TYR A 10 -1.17 11.80 -17.30
N PHE A 11 -1.11 11.76 -15.97
CA PHE A 11 -2.22 11.48 -15.08
C PHE A 11 -2.49 12.75 -14.27
N THR A 12 -3.66 13.35 -14.44
CA THR A 12 -3.98 14.64 -13.82
C THR A 12 -5.32 14.58 -13.09
N LYS A 13 -5.67 15.66 -12.38
CA LYS A 13 -7.01 15.83 -11.81
C LYS A 13 -8.13 15.65 -12.85
N ILE A 14 -7.87 15.93 -14.14
CA ILE A 14 -8.83 15.69 -15.22
C ILE A 14 -9.10 14.19 -15.35
N THR A 15 -8.08 13.35 -15.24
CA THR A 15 -8.21 11.89 -15.28
C THR A 15 -8.99 11.39 -14.06
N ASP A 16 -8.72 11.90 -12.86
CA ASP A 16 -9.48 11.55 -11.64
C ASP A 16 -10.99 11.87 -11.81
N LEU A 17 -11.29 13.08 -12.29
CA LEU A 17 -12.67 13.52 -12.57
C LEU A 17 -13.32 12.71 -13.70
N ALA A 18 -12.57 12.36 -14.73
CA ALA A 18 -13.05 11.55 -15.84
C ALA A 18 -13.44 10.14 -15.36
N ILE A 19 -12.65 9.51 -14.49
CA ILE A 19 -12.96 8.19 -13.92
C ILE A 19 -14.23 8.29 -13.06
N SER A 20 -14.33 9.30 -12.19
CA SER A 20 -15.54 9.54 -11.39
C SER A 20 -16.78 9.76 -12.27
N SER A 21 -16.66 10.55 -13.34
CA SER A 21 -17.74 10.82 -14.29
C SER A 21 -18.11 9.58 -15.10
N TYR A 22 -17.14 8.77 -15.49
CA TYR A 22 -17.35 7.49 -16.18
C TYR A 22 -18.17 6.52 -15.32
N ASN A 23 -17.85 6.42 -14.02
CA ASN A 23 -18.56 5.54 -13.09
C ASN A 23 -19.97 6.03 -12.75
N LYS A 24 -20.21 7.35 -12.75
CA LYS A 24 -21.53 7.94 -12.46
C LYS A 24 -22.46 8.01 -13.68
N SER A 25 -21.92 7.96 -14.90
CA SER A 25 -22.71 8.08 -16.12
C SER A 25 -23.50 6.80 -16.42
N THR A 26 -24.79 6.94 -16.73
CA THR A 26 -25.64 5.83 -17.21
C THR A 26 -25.66 5.72 -18.73
N ASP A 27 -25.29 6.78 -19.45
CA ASP A 27 -25.19 6.81 -20.90
C ASP A 27 -23.89 6.13 -21.39
N LEU A 28 -24.04 5.08 -22.19
CA LEU A 28 -22.95 4.31 -22.79
C LEU A 28 -22.12 5.15 -23.77
N ALA A 29 -22.76 6.00 -24.59
CA ALA A 29 -22.06 6.81 -25.58
C ALA A 29 -21.20 7.89 -24.90
N LEU A 30 -21.71 8.47 -23.81
CA LEU A 30 -20.95 9.41 -22.98
C LEU A 30 -19.78 8.71 -22.27
N ARG A 31 -20.01 7.52 -21.69
CA ARG A 31 -18.94 6.72 -21.06
C ARG A 31 -17.82 6.40 -22.03
N GLU A 32 -18.14 5.96 -23.24
CA GLU A 32 -17.13 5.65 -24.26
C GLU A 32 -16.31 6.89 -24.62
N LYS A 33 -16.95 8.05 -24.80
CA LYS A 33 -16.27 9.32 -25.08
C LYS A 33 -15.32 9.73 -23.94
N ILE A 34 -15.78 9.61 -22.69
CA ILE A 34 -14.95 9.92 -21.52
C ILE A 34 -13.74 8.98 -21.47
N TYR A 35 -13.98 7.68 -21.64
CA TYR A 35 -12.94 6.68 -21.58
C TYR A 35 -11.87 6.90 -22.66
N ARG A 36 -12.27 6.96 -23.93
CA ARG A 36 -11.34 7.12 -25.06
C ARG A 36 -10.52 8.41 -24.97
N ARG A 37 -11.12 9.49 -24.49
CA ARG A 37 -10.48 10.82 -24.49
C ARG A 37 -9.60 11.07 -23.27
N PHE A 38 -9.98 10.61 -22.09
CA PHE A 38 -9.35 11.02 -20.84
C PHE A 38 -8.76 9.88 -20.01
N ILE A 39 -9.31 8.67 -20.11
CA ILE A 39 -8.88 7.53 -19.29
C ILE A 39 -7.87 6.69 -20.05
N TYR A 40 -8.21 6.25 -21.26
CA TYR A 40 -7.36 5.35 -22.06
C TYR A 40 -5.96 5.91 -22.31
N PRO A 41 -5.77 7.18 -22.75
CA PRO A 41 -4.42 7.73 -22.96
C PRO A 41 -3.61 7.82 -21.66
N ALA A 42 -4.28 8.10 -20.54
CA ALA A 42 -3.64 8.17 -19.22
C ALA A 42 -3.22 6.78 -18.74
N PHE A 43 -4.07 5.77 -18.93
CA PHE A 43 -3.76 4.38 -18.60
C PHE A 43 -2.63 3.83 -19.47
N MET A 44 -2.65 4.06 -20.78
CA MET A 44 -1.56 3.68 -21.67
C MET A 44 -0.22 4.22 -21.17
N LYS A 45 -0.16 5.51 -20.80
CA LYS A 45 1.10 6.10 -20.32
C LYS A 45 1.48 5.61 -18.92
N LEU A 46 0.50 5.38 -18.05
CA LEU A 46 0.71 4.80 -16.72
C LEU A 46 1.35 3.41 -16.83
N THR A 47 0.73 2.52 -17.59
CA THR A 47 1.20 1.14 -17.77
C THR A 47 2.56 1.11 -18.46
N GLU A 48 2.80 1.97 -19.45
CA GLU A 48 4.11 2.13 -20.09
C GLU A 48 5.21 2.43 -19.06
N ASN A 49 4.96 3.41 -18.19
CA ASN A 49 5.95 3.83 -17.20
C ASN A 49 6.18 2.76 -16.14
N ILE A 50 5.13 2.08 -15.70
CA ILE A 50 5.22 1.03 -14.67
C ILE A 50 5.97 -0.18 -15.24
N ILE A 51 5.64 -0.66 -16.44
CA ILE A 51 6.35 -1.78 -17.07
C ILE A 51 7.83 -1.45 -17.24
N ASN A 52 8.17 -0.24 -17.70
CA ASN A 52 9.56 0.21 -17.84
C ASN A 52 10.31 0.35 -16.51
N LYS A 53 9.61 0.69 -15.41
CA LYS A 53 10.18 0.76 -14.06
C LYS A 53 10.41 -0.64 -13.50
N VAL A 54 9.41 -1.53 -13.64
CA VAL A 54 9.38 -2.86 -13.04
C VAL A 54 10.28 -3.84 -13.76
N LYS A 55 10.28 -3.81 -15.11
CA LYS A 55 11.00 -4.75 -16.00
C LYS A 55 10.77 -6.21 -15.59
N PRO A 56 9.54 -6.73 -15.74
CA PRO A 56 9.23 -8.09 -15.32
C PRO A 56 9.83 -9.12 -16.29
N ASP A 57 10.98 -9.69 -15.92
CA ASP A 57 11.81 -10.53 -16.80
C ASP A 57 11.22 -11.90 -17.14
N TYR A 58 10.25 -12.41 -16.36
CA TYR A 58 9.70 -13.76 -16.53
C TYR A 58 8.34 -13.78 -17.21
N ILE A 59 7.80 -12.63 -17.63
CA ILE A 59 6.55 -12.58 -18.39
C ILE A 59 6.85 -12.79 -19.87
N ASP A 60 6.41 -13.94 -20.40
CA ASP A 60 6.53 -14.29 -21.82
C ASP A 60 5.49 -13.54 -22.67
N SER A 61 5.70 -12.25 -22.85
CA SER A 61 4.84 -11.38 -23.67
C SER A 61 5.65 -10.22 -24.26
N SER A 62 5.22 -9.71 -25.42
CA SER A 62 5.81 -8.47 -25.93
C SER A 62 5.44 -7.29 -25.03
N PHE A 63 6.25 -6.22 -25.03
CA PHE A 63 5.93 -5.01 -24.28
C PHE A 63 4.53 -4.46 -24.62
N GLN A 64 4.16 -4.50 -25.90
CA GLN A 64 2.88 -3.98 -26.37
C GLN A 64 1.71 -4.86 -25.91
N ASP A 65 1.88 -6.18 -25.91
CA ASP A 65 0.86 -7.11 -25.43
C ASP A 65 0.68 -6.96 -23.92
N LEU A 66 1.78 -6.95 -23.15
CA LEU A 66 1.74 -6.73 -21.70
C LEU A 66 1.09 -5.40 -21.33
N GLN A 67 1.41 -4.34 -22.06
CA GLN A 67 0.80 -3.03 -21.88
C GLN A 67 -0.71 -3.08 -22.16
N THR A 68 -1.12 -3.75 -23.23
CA THR A 68 -2.53 -3.88 -23.63
C THR A 68 -3.32 -4.70 -22.62
N ASP A 69 -2.76 -5.81 -22.16
CA ASP A 69 -3.35 -6.68 -21.14
C ASP A 69 -3.52 -5.93 -19.83
N LEU A 70 -2.48 -5.20 -19.39
CA LEU A 70 -2.54 -4.42 -18.18
C LEU A 70 -3.57 -3.27 -18.30
N VAL A 71 -3.64 -2.55 -19.42
CA VAL A 71 -4.68 -1.53 -19.63
C VAL A 71 -6.09 -2.14 -19.61
N THR A 72 -6.26 -3.31 -20.21
CA THR A 72 -7.53 -4.06 -20.19
C THR A 72 -7.90 -4.45 -18.77
N TYR A 73 -6.93 -4.94 -17.99
CA TYR A 73 -7.07 -5.31 -16.59
C TYR A 73 -7.50 -4.13 -15.70
N LEU A 74 -6.90 -2.94 -15.90
CA LEU A 74 -7.29 -1.71 -15.18
C LEU A 74 -8.68 -1.22 -15.63
N THR A 75 -8.98 -1.32 -16.93
CA THR A 75 -10.27 -0.89 -17.50
C THR A 75 -11.43 -1.70 -16.93
N ALA A 76 -11.23 -3.01 -16.77
CA ALA A 76 -12.21 -3.91 -16.16
C ALA A 76 -12.47 -3.61 -14.67
N ARG A 77 -11.65 -2.78 -14.03
CA ARG A 77 -11.75 -2.38 -12.62
C ARG A 77 -12.09 -0.90 -12.44
N LEU A 78 -12.51 -0.21 -13.49
CA LEU A 78 -12.91 1.19 -13.39
C LEU A 78 -14.00 1.41 -12.34
N ASP A 79 -14.96 0.48 -12.26
CA ASP A 79 -16.06 0.49 -11.30
C ASP A 79 -15.61 0.27 -9.84
N LYS A 80 -14.41 -0.29 -9.62
CA LYS A 80 -13.85 -0.54 -8.28
C LYS A 80 -13.21 0.69 -7.66
N PHE A 81 -12.92 1.72 -8.46
CA PHE A 81 -12.33 2.94 -7.94
C PHE A 81 -13.36 3.79 -7.18
N ASN A 82 -13.07 4.04 -5.90
CA ASN A 82 -13.80 4.98 -5.06
C ASN A 82 -13.04 6.32 -4.96
N PRO A 83 -13.59 7.43 -5.50
CA PRO A 83 -12.98 8.77 -5.40
C PRO A 83 -12.82 9.31 -3.97
N GLU A 84 -13.59 8.79 -3.00
CA GLU A 84 -13.49 9.20 -1.59
C GLU A 84 -12.37 8.47 -0.84
N ALA A 85 -11.88 7.36 -1.37
CA ALA A 85 -10.84 6.55 -0.72
C ALA A 85 -9.42 7.07 -1.03
N GLY A 86 -9.21 7.75 -2.14
CA GLY A 86 -7.88 8.25 -2.51
C GLY A 86 -7.79 8.74 -3.96
N LYS A 87 -6.57 9.03 -4.41
CA LYS A 87 -6.30 9.47 -5.79
C LYS A 87 -6.29 8.27 -6.74
N ALA A 88 -6.88 8.42 -7.93
CA ALA A 88 -6.94 7.32 -8.90
C ALA A 88 -5.53 6.90 -9.35
N TYR A 89 -4.61 7.85 -9.50
CA TYR A 89 -3.22 7.55 -9.82
C TYR A 89 -2.60 6.50 -8.88
N SER A 90 -2.69 6.72 -7.56
CA SER A 90 -2.13 5.80 -6.56
C SER A 90 -2.79 4.43 -6.65
N TYR A 91 -4.12 4.39 -6.75
CA TYR A 91 -4.87 3.14 -6.87
C TYR A 91 -4.47 2.30 -8.10
N TYR A 92 -4.48 2.89 -9.29
CA TYR A 92 -4.17 2.18 -10.53
C TYR A 92 -2.67 1.85 -10.64
N THR A 93 -1.80 2.65 -10.01
CA THR A 93 -0.36 2.33 -9.90
C THR A 93 -0.16 1.04 -9.10
N ARG A 94 -0.71 0.96 -7.89
CA ARG A 94 -0.63 -0.24 -7.04
C ARG A 94 -1.27 -1.46 -7.70
N THR A 95 -2.45 -1.27 -8.28
CA THR A 95 -3.17 -2.33 -9.01
C THR A 95 -2.33 -2.90 -10.16
N SER A 96 -1.57 -2.03 -10.84
CA SER A 96 -0.66 -2.44 -11.91
C SER A 96 0.54 -3.22 -11.37
N PHE A 97 1.15 -2.78 -10.27
CA PHE A 97 2.24 -3.52 -9.63
C PHE A 97 1.80 -4.93 -9.22
N ASN A 98 0.65 -5.04 -8.53
CA ASN A 98 0.11 -6.34 -8.11
C ASN A 98 -0.13 -7.30 -9.29
N TYR A 99 -0.63 -6.77 -10.41
CA TYR A 99 -0.80 -7.55 -11.64
C TYR A 99 0.56 -8.05 -12.17
N LEU A 100 1.54 -7.16 -12.32
CA LEU A 100 2.85 -7.52 -12.86
C LEU A 100 3.60 -8.50 -11.95
N ILE A 101 3.48 -8.39 -10.63
CA ILE A 101 4.03 -9.36 -9.66
C ILE A 101 3.43 -10.73 -9.90
N ALA A 102 2.10 -10.81 -9.94
CA ALA A 102 1.40 -12.08 -10.09
C ALA A 102 1.75 -12.77 -11.41
N GLU A 103 1.76 -12.03 -12.53
CA GLU A 103 2.13 -12.59 -13.83
C GLU A 103 3.61 -13.00 -13.89
N ASN A 104 4.51 -12.18 -13.33
CA ASN A 104 5.93 -12.51 -13.28
C ASN A 104 6.22 -13.74 -12.42
N GLN A 105 5.53 -13.92 -11.29
CA GLN A 105 5.62 -15.11 -10.45
C GLN A 105 5.07 -16.36 -11.15
N LYS A 106 3.97 -16.24 -11.91
CA LYS A 106 3.44 -17.34 -12.72
C LYS A 106 4.43 -17.78 -13.80
N GLY A 107 5.03 -16.82 -14.50
CA GLY A 107 6.06 -17.09 -15.49
C GLY A 107 7.28 -17.78 -14.89
N TYR A 108 7.76 -17.27 -13.75
CA TYR A 108 8.85 -17.88 -13.00
C TYR A 108 8.56 -19.32 -12.57
N ALA A 109 7.36 -19.58 -12.04
CA ALA A 109 6.94 -20.91 -11.62
C ALA A 109 6.89 -21.91 -12.79
N LYS A 110 6.48 -21.46 -13.98
CA LYS A 110 6.47 -22.27 -15.20
C LYS A 110 7.89 -22.66 -15.63
N ILE A 111 8.81 -21.70 -15.69
CA ILE A 111 10.23 -21.95 -16.02
C ILE A 111 10.86 -22.92 -15.02
N LYS A 112 10.57 -22.74 -13.72
CA LYS A 112 11.05 -23.62 -12.64
C LYS A 112 10.51 -25.04 -12.75
N SER A 113 9.27 -25.21 -13.22
CA SER A 113 8.67 -26.54 -13.44
C SER A 113 9.22 -27.24 -14.69
N ASP A 114 9.57 -26.48 -15.72
CA ASP A 114 10.06 -27.01 -17.00
C ASP A 114 11.56 -27.37 -16.95
N MET A 115 12.35 -26.76 -16.05
CA MET A 115 13.76 -27.09 -15.85
C MET A 115 13.99 -28.01 -14.65
N LEU A 116 14.42 -29.25 -14.91
CA LEU A 116 15.01 -30.13 -13.91
C LEU A 116 16.28 -29.46 -13.32
N GLU A 117 16.22 -29.11 -12.03
CA GLU A 117 17.35 -28.74 -11.16
C GLU A 117 18.37 -27.73 -11.73
N ILE A 118 17.92 -26.56 -12.18
CA ILE A 118 18.82 -25.40 -12.27
C ILE A 118 18.58 -24.51 -11.05
N ASN A 119 19.67 -24.19 -10.36
CA ASN A 119 19.73 -23.31 -9.21
C ASN A 119 19.50 -21.85 -9.65
N ILE A 120 18.24 -21.48 -9.88
CA ILE A 120 17.81 -20.14 -10.33
C ILE A 120 17.74 -19.15 -9.14
N ASP A 121 18.29 -19.51 -7.97
CA ASP A 121 18.13 -18.77 -6.71
C ASP A 121 18.94 -17.45 -6.63
N GLU A 122 19.66 -17.07 -7.70
CA GLU A 122 20.51 -15.87 -7.73
C GLU A 122 19.95 -14.70 -8.58
N GLN A 123 18.76 -14.81 -9.16
CA GLN A 123 18.19 -13.70 -9.92
C GLN A 123 17.38 -12.74 -9.02
N ARG A 124 17.95 -11.56 -8.83
CA ARG A 124 17.38 -10.43 -8.08
C ARG A 124 15.96 -10.10 -8.56
N ASN A 125 14.95 -10.29 -7.71
CA ASN A 125 13.55 -10.03 -8.03
C ASN A 125 13.21 -8.55 -7.80
N VAL A 126 13.58 -7.69 -8.75
CA VAL A 126 13.37 -6.23 -8.73
C VAL A 126 11.89 -5.85 -8.49
N VAL A 127 10.96 -6.68 -9.00
CA VAL A 127 9.52 -6.49 -8.81
C VAL A 127 9.13 -6.63 -7.33
N THR A 128 9.71 -7.62 -6.64
CA THR A 128 9.46 -7.85 -5.21
C THR A 128 10.13 -6.78 -4.36
N GLU A 129 11.33 -6.32 -4.73
CA GLU A 129 12.02 -5.22 -4.04
C GLU A 129 11.21 -3.92 -4.09
N LEU A 130 10.73 -3.51 -5.27
CA LEU A 130 9.93 -2.30 -5.44
C LEU A 130 8.57 -2.37 -4.70
N HIS A 131 7.97 -3.56 -4.66
CA HIS A 131 6.76 -3.80 -3.88
C HIS A 131 7.01 -3.68 -2.37
N ASN A 132 8.14 -4.20 -1.91
CA ASN A 132 8.52 -4.13 -0.50
C ASN A 132 8.73 -2.67 -0.06
N ASP A 133 9.32 -1.82 -0.90
CA ASP A 133 9.48 -0.39 -0.60
C ASP A 133 8.14 0.35 -0.51
N GLU A 134 7.20 0.12 -1.45
CA GLU A 134 5.85 0.72 -1.40
C GLU A 134 5.02 0.17 -0.23
N MET A 135 5.21 -1.09 0.13
CA MET A 135 4.60 -1.70 1.32
C MET A 135 5.16 -1.08 2.61
N GLN A 136 6.46 -0.79 2.68
CA GLN A 136 7.07 -0.13 3.84
C GLN A 136 6.50 1.28 4.06
N GLU A 137 6.31 2.06 2.99
CA GLU A 137 5.68 3.37 3.08
C GLU A 137 4.22 3.26 3.57
N THR A 138 3.47 2.30 3.00
CA THR A 138 2.08 2.00 3.41
C THR A 138 1.99 1.64 4.90
N LEU A 139 2.91 0.80 5.38
CA LEU A 139 2.97 0.39 6.79
C LEU A 139 3.36 1.55 7.69
N ARG A 140 4.27 2.43 7.23
CA ARG A 140 4.67 3.62 7.99
C ARG A 140 3.49 4.58 8.19
N GLU A 141 2.78 4.91 7.12
CA GLU A 141 1.58 5.76 7.17
C GLU A 141 0.51 5.18 8.08
N PHE A 142 0.26 3.87 7.98
CA PHE A 142 -0.68 3.19 8.87
C PHE A 142 -0.27 3.28 10.34
N MET A 143 1.00 3.02 10.64
CA MET A 143 1.51 3.06 12.01
C MET A 143 1.41 4.44 12.62
N ASP A 144 1.67 5.50 11.85
CA ASP A 144 1.53 6.88 12.33
C ASP A 144 0.07 7.20 12.68
N ALA A 145 -0.86 6.89 11.77
CA ALA A 145 -2.30 7.11 12.00
C ALA A 145 -2.84 6.24 13.16
N TYR A 146 -2.36 5.01 13.28
CA TYR A 146 -2.71 4.11 14.38
C TYR A 146 -2.29 4.69 15.74
N VAL A 147 -1.07 5.22 15.83
CA VAL A 147 -0.55 5.84 17.07
C VAL A 147 -1.35 7.09 17.41
N GLU A 148 -1.64 7.95 16.43
CA GLU A 148 -2.46 9.15 16.60
C GLU A 148 -3.87 8.80 17.12
N TYR A 149 -4.57 7.88 16.45
CA TYR A 149 -5.88 7.40 16.89
C TYR A 149 -5.86 6.87 18.33
N CYS A 150 -4.83 6.09 18.70
CA CYS A 150 -4.71 5.56 20.06
C CYS A 150 -4.51 6.66 21.10
N TYR A 151 -3.74 7.71 20.78
CA TYR A 151 -3.56 8.85 21.69
C TYR A 151 -4.85 9.66 21.86
N GLU A 152 -5.54 9.98 20.77
CA GLU A 152 -6.82 10.72 20.82
C GLU A 152 -7.88 9.98 21.63
N ASN A 153 -7.88 8.64 21.57
CA ASN A 153 -8.87 7.78 22.20
C ASN A 153 -8.35 7.10 23.47
N ILE A 154 -7.20 7.50 24.02
CA ILE A 154 -6.51 6.76 25.10
C ILE A 154 -7.39 6.61 26.36
N ASN A 155 -8.13 7.66 26.71
CA ASN A 155 -9.05 7.68 27.87
C ASN A 155 -10.35 6.90 27.64
N TYR A 156 -10.67 6.60 26.38
CA TYR A 156 -11.79 5.73 26.01
C TYR A 156 -11.36 4.26 25.97
N ILE A 157 -10.14 3.99 25.48
CA ILE A 157 -9.57 2.64 25.39
C ILE A 157 -9.22 2.11 26.79
N PHE A 158 -8.64 2.96 27.65
CA PHE A 158 -8.24 2.61 29.00
C PHE A 158 -8.89 3.56 30.00
N THR A 159 -9.58 3.01 31.00
CA THR A 159 -10.21 3.77 32.08
C THR A 159 -9.34 3.85 33.34
N ASN A 160 -8.42 2.90 33.50
CA ASN A 160 -7.52 2.82 34.64
C ASN A 160 -6.28 3.72 34.43
N PRO A 161 -5.96 4.66 35.33
CA PRO A 161 -4.78 5.54 35.23
C PRO A 161 -3.47 4.78 35.05
N THR A 162 -3.31 3.62 35.71
CA THR A 162 -2.12 2.78 35.55
C THR A 162 -2.00 2.23 34.14
N ASP A 163 -3.11 1.81 33.53
CA ASP A 163 -3.10 1.27 32.17
C ASP A 163 -2.92 2.37 31.12
N ILE A 164 -3.48 3.58 31.37
CA ILE A 164 -3.22 4.77 30.55
C ILE A 164 -1.72 5.10 30.54
N HIS A 165 -1.05 5.06 31.70
CA HIS A 165 0.38 5.35 31.79
C HIS A 165 1.25 4.32 31.06
N VAL A 166 0.89 3.05 31.13
CA VAL A 166 1.52 1.98 30.34
C VAL A 166 1.25 2.18 28.85
N ALA A 167 0.02 2.50 28.48
CA ALA A 167 -0.36 2.73 27.09
C ALA A 167 0.41 3.91 26.48
N ASP A 168 0.53 5.03 27.20
CA ASP A 168 1.38 6.17 26.80
C ASP A 168 2.82 5.71 26.53
N SER A 169 3.39 4.92 27.43
CA SER A 169 4.77 4.45 27.28
C SER A 169 4.94 3.50 26.10
N VAL A 170 3.97 2.62 25.84
CA VAL A 170 3.98 1.73 24.66
C VAL A 170 3.82 2.53 23.37
N LEU A 171 2.89 3.47 23.33
CA LEU A 171 2.63 4.31 22.14
C LEU A 171 3.82 5.22 21.84
N HIS A 172 4.51 5.72 22.86
CA HIS A 172 5.73 6.50 22.68
C HIS A 172 6.83 5.67 22.00
N VAL A 173 7.00 4.39 22.36
CA VAL A 173 7.93 3.49 21.66
C VAL A 173 7.57 3.38 20.17
N PHE A 174 6.29 3.31 19.82
CA PHE A 174 5.86 3.28 18.41
C PHE A 174 5.99 4.62 17.68
N GLN A 175 5.81 5.73 18.38
CA GLN A 175 5.99 7.07 17.81
C GLN A 175 7.46 7.32 17.41
N PHE A 176 8.41 6.87 18.23
CA PHE A 176 9.85 7.03 17.99
C PHE A 176 10.50 5.79 17.38
N ARG A 177 9.71 4.90 16.76
CA ARG A 177 10.19 3.63 16.19
C ARG A 177 11.37 3.79 15.22
N ASP A 178 11.39 4.86 14.42
CA ASP A 178 12.46 5.11 13.45
C ASP A 178 13.83 5.38 14.10
N GLN A 179 13.87 5.62 15.41
CA GLN A 179 15.09 5.86 16.20
C GLN A 179 15.50 4.63 17.03
N ILE A 180 14.77 3.52 16.91
CA ILE A 180 15.06 2.29 17.66
C ILE A 180 15.97 1.40 16.81
N ASP A 181 17.21 1.22 17.29
CA ASP A 181 18.19 0.34 16.64
C ASP A 181 17.99 -1.14 17.02
N ASP A 182 17.49 -1.43 18.24
CA ASP A 182 17.27 -2.80 18.75
C ASP A 182 15.78 -3.09 19.01
N TYR A 183 15.20 -3.93 18.15
CA TYR A 183 13.81 -4.40 18.27
C TYR A 183 13.67 -5.65 19.15
N ASN A 184 14.71 -6.02 19.93
CA ASN A 184 14.62 -7.15 20.84
C ASN A 184 13.48 -6.95 21.84
N LYS A 185 12.56 -7.93 21.86
CA LYS A 185 11.37 -7.90 22.72
C LYS A 185 11.70 -7.66 24.19
N LYS A 186 12.79 -8.22 24.71
CA LYS A 186 13.20 -8.01 26.11
C LYS A 186 13.67 -6.57 26.35
N SER A 187 14.46 -6.01 25.42
CA SER A 187 14.93 -4.62 25.47
C SER A 187 13.75 -3.63 25.46
N LEU A 188 12.79 -3.83 24.57
CA LEU A 188 11.60 -2.97 24.49
C LEU A 188 10.73 -3.04 25.77
N TYR A 189 10.55 -4.24 26.32
CA TYR A 189 9.82 -4.41 27.59
C TYR A 189 10.55 -3.77 28.77
N LEU A 190 11.88 -3.82 28.77
CA LEU A 190 12.71 -3.17 29.78
C LEU A 190 12.56 -1.64 29.70
N LEU A 191 12.61 -1.07 28.51
CA LEU A 191 12.39 0.37 28.27
C LEU A 191 11.02 0.85 28.81
N ILE A 192 9.95 0.10 28.50
CA ILE A 192 8.59 0.43 28.99
C ILE A 192 8.51 0.31 30.52
N ARG A 193 9.16 -0.72 31.09
CA ARG A 193 9.21 -0.94 32.53
C ARG A 193 10.01 0.16 33.25
N GLU A 194 11.12 0.62 32.69
CA GLU A 194 11.90 1.74 33.24
C GLU A 194 11.11 3.05 33.24
N ARG A 195 10.34 3.30 32.18
CA ARG A 195 9.51 4.51 32.07
C ARG A 195 8.31 4.49 33.03
N THR A 196 7.71 3.32 33.26
CA THR A 196 6.47 3.20 34.06
C THR A 196 6.66 2.71 35.49
N GLY A 197 7.74 2.03 35.80
CA GLY A 197 7.96 1.33 37.07
C GLY A 197 7.04 0.12 37.31
N LEU A 198 6.32 -0.36 36.29
CA LEU A 198 5.29 -1.40 36.43
C LEU A 198 5.76 -2.80 36.02
N GLU A 199 5.14 -3.81 36.62
CA GLU A 199 5.46 -5.21 36.35
C GLU A 199 5.01 -5.67 34.95
N THR A 200 5.68 -6.71 34.45
CA THR A 200 5.49 -7.22 33.08
C THR A 200 4.05 -7.66 32.79
N THR A 201 3.30 -8.10 33.81
CA THR A 201 1.90 -8.50 33.68
C THR A 201 0.99 -7.34 33.28
N ASN A 202 1.20 -6.16 33.87
CA ASN A 202 0.48 -4.93 33.51
C ASN A 202 0.78 -4.51 32.07
N ILE A 203 2.07 -4.50 31.70
CA ILE A 203 2.53 -4.18 30.35
C ILE A 203 1.90 -5.12 29.32
N THR A 204 1.95 -6.43 29.59
CA THR A 204 1.41 -7.46 28.69
C THR A 204 -0.09 -7.28 28.45
N ARG A 205 -0.86 -6.93 29.49
CA ARG A 205 -2.31 -6.70 29.37
C ARG A 205 -2.61 -5.53 28.43
N VAL A 206 -1.93 -4.40 28.63
CA VAL A 206 -2.12 -3.20 27.80
C VAL A 206 -1.70 -3.44 26.35
N VAL A 207 -0.55 -4.08 26.14
CA VAL A 207 -0.06 -4.46 24.80
C VAL A 207 -1.06 -5.37 24.08
N LYS A 208 -1.72 -6.32 24.76
CA LYS A 208 -2.76 -7.17 24.16
C LYS A 208 -3.98 -6.36 23.69
N THR A 209 -4.42 -5.38 24.47
CA THR A 209 -5.53 -4.51 24.08
C THR A 209 -5.17 -3.69 22.85
N LEU A 210 -4.01 -3.03 22.87
CA LEU A 210 -3.50 -2.26 21.72
C LEU A 210 -3.36 -3.16 20.48
N LYS A 211 -2.77 -4.36 20.62
CA LYS A 211 -2.66 -5.32 19.52
C LYS A 211 -4.01 -5.69 18.92
N THR A 212 -5.05 -5.87 19.74
CA THR A 212 -6.39 -6.21 19.23
C THR A 212 -6.96 -5.07 18.37
N ILE A 213 -6.73 -3.82 18.76
CA ILE A 213 -7.12 -2.64 17.97
C ILE A 213 -6.32 -2.60 16.67
N TYR A 214 -5.00 -2.79 16.75
CA TYR A 214 -4.12 -2.87 15.59
C TYR A 214 -4.61 -3.93 14.60
N ASP A 215 -4.80 -5.18 15.04
CA ASP A 215 -5.19 -6.30 14.16
C ASP A 215 -6.52 -5.99 13.44
N LYS A 216 -7.51 -5.45 14.18
CA LYS A 216 -8.81 -5.09 13.60
C LYS A 216 -8.68 -3.98 12.57
N LYS A 217 -7.96 -2.90 12.91
CA LYS A 217 -7.80 -1.74 12.05
C LYS A 217 -6.98 -2.09 10.83
N PHE A 218 -5.90 -2.83 11.01
CA PHE A 218 -5.07 -3.29 9.91
C PHE A 218 -5.84 -4.19 8.96
N TYR A 219 -6.69 -5.10 9.47
CA TYR A 219 -7.60 -5.88 8.63
C TYR A 219 -8.58 -4.99 7.85
N GLU A 220 -9.20 -3.98 8.48
CA GLU A 220 -10.03 -2.99 7.79
C GLU A 220 -9.23 -2.26 6.68
N TYR A 221 -7.96 -1.95 6.93
CA TYR A 221 -7.07 -1.33 5.96
C TYR A 221 -6.76 -2.26 4.79
N GLU A 222 -6.47 -3.53 5.06
CA GLU A 222 -6.29 -4.60 4.06
C GLU A 222 -7.51 -4.77 3.16
N GLN A 223 -8.72 -4.73 3.72
CA GLN A 223 -9.97 -4.82 2.94
C GLN A 223 -10.15 -3.64 1.97
N THR A 224 -9.45 -2.53 2.21
CA THR A 224 -9.43 -1.38 1.29
C THR A 224 -8.25 -1.42 0.32
N ASP A 225 -7.56 -2.55 0.17
CA ASP A 225 -6.30 -2.65 -0.58
C ASP A 225 -5.26 -1.63 -0.08
N PHE A 226 -5.31 -1.32 1.22
CA PHE A 226 -4.52 -0.30 1.90
C PHE A 226 -4.61 1.09 1.24
N ILE A 227 -5.82 1.46 0.80
CA ILE A 227 -6.10 2.75 0.17
C ILE A 227 -6.61 3.76 1.21
N LYS A 228 -7.45 3.32 2.16
CA LYS A 228 -8.10 4.20 3.14
C LYS A 228 -7.73 3.81 4.56
N LEU A 229 -7.08 4.74 5.27
CA LEU A 229 -6.80 4.57 6.69
C LEU A 229 -8.11 4.29 7.46
N PRO A 230 -8.12 3.28 8.33
CA PRO A 230 -9.32 2.78 8.99
C PRO A 230 -9.65 3.55 10.28
N PHE A 231 -9.20 4.79 10.42
CA PHE A 231 -9.33 5.61 11.63
C PHE A 231 -10.37 6.72 11.42
#